data_AF-A0A2E8YRM9-F1
#
_entry.id   AF-A0A2E8YRM9-F1
#
_cell.length_a   1.000
_cell.length_b   1.000
_cell.length_c   1.000
_cell.angle_alpha   90.00
_cell.angle_beta   90.00
_cell.angle_gamma   90.00
#
_symmetry.space_group_name_H-M   'P 1'
#
loop_
_entity.id
_entity.type
_entity.pdbx_description
1 polymer ?
#
loop_
_entity_poly.entity_id
_entity_poly.type
_entity_poly.pdbx_seq_one_letter_code
_entity_poly.pdbx_strand_id
1 'polypeptide(L)'
;MVHKRNNPKSVSIPQNYYQSVEVEEGARFLFVAGQTGVALDGSVADGIEEQSKQAFSNMVNILSASGYGLEDVVFMKTFLVSRQDREKYQKVRASIWGDNKPASTFLIVSGLASPDYLVEVECIAAKKF
;
A
#
# COMPACT_ATOMS: atom_id res chain seq x y z
N MET A 1 -3.58 -18.50 -10.22
CA MET A 1 -3.85 -18.97 -8.85
C MET A 1 -3.60 -17.79 -7.92
N VAL A 2 -4.34 -17.69 -6.82
CA VAL A 2 -4.51 -16.43 -6.06
C VAL A 2 -4.16 -16.70 -4.60
N HIS A 3 -3.19 -15.96 -4.06
CA HIS A 3 -2.82 -15.99 -2.64
C HIS A 3 -4.06 -15.99 -1.74
N LYS A 4 -4.06 -16.84 -0.72
CA LYS A 4 -5.23 -17.05 0.12
C LYS A 4 -5.36 -15.92 1.14
N ARG A 5 -6.39 -15.11 0.94
CA ARG A 5 -6.75 -13.98 1.82
C ARG A 5 -7.80 -14.44 2.82
N ASN A 6 -7.62 -14.13 4.10
CA ASN A 6 -8.49 -14.66 5.15
C ASN A 6 -8.85 -13.61 6.21
N ASN A 7 -10.12 -13.62 6.60
CA ASN A 7 -10.68 -12.92 7.76
C ASN A 7 -11.35 -13.98 8.65
N PRO A 8 -10.63 -14.55 9.64
CA PRO A 8 -11.20 -15.62 10.45
C PRO A 8 -12.32 -15.08 11.35
N LYS A 9 -13.32 -15.92 11.63
CA LYS A 9 -14.47 -15.55 12.47
C LYS A 9 -14.12 -15.29 13.94
N SER A 10 -12.89 -15.60 14.36
CA SER A 10 -12.38 -15.41 15.72
C SER A 10 -11.86 -14.00 16.00
N VAL A 11 -11.82 -13.12 14.99
CA VAL A 11 -11.37 -11.73 15.13
C VAL A 11 -12.32 -10.79 14.38
N SER A 12 -12.21 -9.48 14.65
CA SER A 12 -13.00 -8.47 13.93
C SER A 12 -12.66 -8.48 12.44
N ILE A 13 -13.68 -8.20 11.61
CA ILE A 13 -13.51 -8.11 10.16
C ILE A 13 -13.12 -6.67 9.79
N PRO A 14 -11.92 -6.45 9.25
CA PRO A 14 -11.51 -5.13 8.78
C PRO A 14 -12.18 -4.74 7.46
N GLN A 15 -12.27 -3.43 7.20
CA GLN A 15 -12.86 -2.91 5.96
C GLN A 15 -11.86 -2.86 4.79
N ASN A 16 -10.60 -2.47 5.06
CA ASN A 16 -9.64 -2.04 4.02
C ASN A 16 -8.37 -2.92 3.93
N TYR A 17 -8.40 -4.13 4.49
CA TYR A 17 -7.34 -5.14 4.41
C TYR A 17 -7.92 -6.53 4.71
N TYR A 18 -7.11 -7.58 4.56
CA TYR A 18 -7.41 -8.91 5.13
C TYR A 18 -6.52 -9.16 6.34
N GLN A 19 -7.05 -9.85 7.36
CA GLN A 19 -6.28 -10.19 8.57
C GLN A 19 -5.00 -10.97 8.24
N SER A 20 -5.03 -11.80 7.21
CA SER A 20 -3.84 -12.51 6.71
C SER A 20 -3.90 -12.74 5.20
N VAL A 21 -2.72 -12.81 4.59
CA VAL A 21 -2.50 -13.33 3.23
C VAL A 21 -1.47 -14.45 3.31
N GLU A 22 -1.87 -15.65 2.90
CA GLU A 22 -1.01 -16.82 2.80
C GLU A 22 -0.49 -16.93 1.36
N VAL A 23 0.83 -16.84 1.20
CA VAL A 23 1.51 -16.88 -0.10
C VAL A 23 1.66 -18.32 -0.56
N GLU A 24 1.36 -18.57 -1.84
CA GLU A 24 1.50 -19.90 -2.44
C GLU A 24 2.95 -20.37 -2.52
N GLU A 25 3.15 -21.69 -2.42
CA GLU A 25 4.46 -22.32 -2.57
C GLU A 25 5.08 -22.05 -3.94
N GLY A 26 6.37 -21.69 -3.94
CA GLY A 26 7.16 -21.41 -5.14
C GLY A 26 6.96 -19.99 -5.70
N ALA A 27 6.22 -19.11 -5.02
CA ALA A 27 6.12 -17.72 -5.42
C ALA A 27 7.44 -16.96 -5.19
N ARG A 28 7.77 -16.06 -6.12
CA ARG A 28 8.87 -15.10 -5.98
C ARG A 28 8.39 -13.83 -5.32
N PHE A 29 9.10 -13.38 -4.30
CA PHE A 29 8.82 -12.13 -3.59
C PHE A 29 9.50 -10.93 -4.24
N LEU A 30 8.78 -9.82 -4.27
CA LEU A 30 9.29 -8.49 -4.59
C LEU A 30 9.05 -7.59 -3.38
N PHE A 31 10.13 -6.98 -2.89
CA PHE A 31 10.09 -6.00 -1.81
C PHE A 31 10.18 -4.61 -2.42
N VAL A 32 9.11 -3.82 -2.27
CA VAL A 32 9.04 -2.46 -2.81
C VAL A 32 9.37 -1.48 -1.70
N ALA A 33 10.38 -0.64 -1.92
CA ALA A 33 10.75 0.43 -1.00
C ALA A 33 9.58 1.39 -0.76
N GLY A 34 9.59 2.10 0.37
CA GLY A 34 8.60 3.13 0.69
C GLY A 34 8.45 4.16 -0.42
N GLN A 35 7.22 4.39 -0.86
CA GLN A 35 6.85 5.38 -1.87
C GLN A 35 6.13 6.54 -1.21
N THR A 36 6.56 7.75 -1.54
CA THR A 36 5.99 9.02 -1.05
C THR A 36 5.29 9.77 -2.19
N GLY A 37 4.74 10.94 -1.90
CA GLY A 37 4.07 11.80 -2.88
C GLY A 37 4.98 12.49 -3.89
N VAL A 38 6.18 11.97 -4.14
CA VAL A 38 7.18 12.54 -5.07
C VAL A 38 6.89 12.08 -6.50
N ALA A 39 6.78 13.00 -7.45
CA ALA A 39 6.61 12.70 -8.86
C ALA A 39 7.95 12.43 -9.56
N LEU A 40 7.90 11.99 -10.83
CA LEU A 40 9.09 11.64 -11.62
C LEU A 40 10.08 12.81 -11.79
N ASP A 41 9.57 14.04 -11.82
CA ASP A 41 10.37 15.26 -11.91
C ASP A 41 10.97 15.71 -10.56
N GLY A 42 10.71 14.96 -9.49
CA GLY A 42 11.16 15.26 -8.13
C GLY A 42 10.25 16.22 -7.36
N SER A 43 9.18 16.73 -7.97
CA SER A 43 8.20 17.57 -7.27
C SER A 43 7.40 16.76 -6.24
N VAL A 44 6.99 17.42 -5.16
CA VAL A 44 6.11 16.81 -4.13
C VAL A 44 4.69 17.28 -4.39
N ALA A 45 3.77 16.32 -4.53
CA ALA A 45 2.36 16.64 -4.72
C ALA A 45 1.78 17.40 -3.51
N ASP A 46 0.78 18.25 -3.77
CA ASP A 46 0.22 19.13 -2.74
C ASP A 46 -0.92 18.46 -1.94
N GLY A 47 -0.81 18.51 -0.61
CA GLY A 47 -1.78 17.95 0.31
C GLY A 47 -1.85 16.42 0.31
N ILE A 48 -2.57 15.87 1.30
CA ILE A 48 -2.57 14.42 1.52
C ILE A 48 -3.18 13.63 0.35
N GLU A 49 -4.24 14.14 -0.30
CA GLU A 49 -4.94 13.38 -1.34
C GLU A 49 -4.05 13.18 -2.57
N GLU A 50 -3.39 14.23 -3.04
CA GLU A 50 -2.50 14.14 -4.20
C GLU A 50 -1.20 13.40 -3.86
N GLN A 51 -0.63 13.60 -2.67
CA GLN A 51 0.52 12.78 -2.24
C GLN A 51 0.17 11.29 -2.14
N SER A 52 -1.03 10.96 -1.67
CA SER A 52 -1.48 9.56 -1.60
C SER A 52 -1.63 8.96 -2.99
N LYS A 53 -2.26 9.68 -3.92
CA LYS A 53 -2.41 9.25 -5.32
C LYS A 53 -1.06 9.04 -5.98
N GLN A 54 -0.13 9.98 -5.79
CA GLN A 54 1.22 9.89 -6.34
C GLN A 54 2.00 8.72 -5.75
N ALA A 55 1.95 8.52 -4.43
CA ALA A 55 2.61 7.40 -3.75
C ALA A 55 2.11 6.03 -4.26
N PHE A 56 0.79 5.88 -4.43
CA PHE A 56 0.22 4.66 -5.01
C PHE A 56 0.57 4.49 -6.49
N SER A 57 0.58 5.58 -7.27
CA SER A 57 1.00 5.55 -8.68
C SER A 57 2.45 5.07 -8.83
N ASN A 58 3.36 5.60 -8.01
CA ASN A 58 4.76 5.16 -7.96
C ASN A 58 4.87 3.67 -7.64
N MET A 59 4.15 3.21 -6.60
CA MET A 59 4.11 1.80 -6.23
C MET A 59 3.63 0.91 -7.39
N VAL A 60 2.55 1.30 -8.08
CA VAL A 60 2.01 0.57 -9.24
C VAL A 60 3.02 0.52 -10.38
N ASN A 61 3.71 1.62 -10.66
CA ASN A 61 4.73 1.68 -11.70
C ASN A 61 5.91 0.74 -11.40
N ILE A 62 6.37 0.68 -10.14
CA ILE A 62 7.47 -0.22 -9.71
C ILE A 62 7.05 -1.69 -9.82
N LEU A 63 5.84 -2.02 -9.37
CA LEU A 63 5.29 -3.37 -9.51
C LEU A 63 5.25 -3.78 -10.99
N SER A 64 4.69 -2.92 -11.84
CA SER A 64 4.52 -3.17 -13.28
C SER A 64 5.86 -3.35 -13.99
N ALA A 65 6.84 -2.50 -13.68
CA ALA A 65 8.21 -2.61 -14.22
C ALA A 65 8.90 -3.94 -13.84
N SER A 66 8.46 -4.57 -12.75
CA SER A 66 8.97 -5.86 -12.28
C SER A 66 8.11 -7.06 -12.71
N GLY A 67 7.03 -6.83 -13.49
CA GLY A 67 6.11 -7.86 -13.94
C GLY A 67 5.05 -8.29 -12.90
N TYR A 68 4.81 -7.48 -11.87
CA TYR A 68 3.80 -7.69 -10.82
C TYR A 68 2.59 -6.75 -11.02
N GLY A 69 1.42 -7.18 -10.57
CA GLY A 69 0.19 -6.39 -10.49
C GLY A 69 -0.21 -6.06 -9.05
N LEU A 70 -1.32 -5.33 -8.88
CA LEU A 70 -1.88 -5.03 -7.55
C LEU A 70 -2.36 -6.31 -6.84
N GLU A 71 -2.90 -7.26 -7.60
CA GLU A 71 -3.36 -8.56 -7.12
C GLU A 71 -2.25 -9.40 -6.47
N ASP A 72 -1.00 -9.13 -6.83
CA ASP A 72 0.19 -9.79 -6.30
C ASP A 72 0.65 -9.19 -4.97
N VAL A 73 0.13 -8.01 -4.56
CA VAL A 73 0.49 -7.38 -3.29
C VAL A 73 -0.13 -8.15 -2.14
N VAL A 74 0.73 -8.66 -1.25
CA VAL A 74 0.35 -9.53 -0.13
C VAL A 74 0.43 -8.84 1.22
N PHE A 75 1.31 -7.84 1.35
CA PHE A 75 1.43 -7.04 2.57
C PHE A 75 1.71 -5.57 2.24
N MET A 76 1.18 -4.66 3.05
CA MET A 76 1.44 -3.22 2.92
C MET A 76 1.49 -2.52 4.27
N LYS A 77 2.51 -1.67 4.46
CA LYS A 77 2.53 -0.68 5.54
C LYS A 77 2.18 0.70 4.99
N THR A 78 1.56 1.50 5.84
CA THR A 78 1.31 2.91 5.57
C THR A 78 1.68 3.72 6.79
N PHE A 79 2.44 4.79 6.54
CA PHE A 79 2.83 5.78 7.53
C PHE A 79 2.18 7.10 7.15
N LEU A 80 1.35 7.66 8.04
CA LEU A 80 0.68 8.94 7.85
C LEU A 80 1.12 9.90 8.95
N VAL A 81 1.47 11.14 8.61
CA VAL A 81 1.96 12.11 9.62
C VAL A 81 0.82 12.63 10.49
N SER A 82 -0.29 13.06 9.88
CA SER A 82 -1.41 13.66 10.60
C SER A 82 -2.62 12.73 10.70
N ARG A 83 -3.18 12.59 11.91
CA ARG A 83 -4.41 11.83 12.13
C ARG A 83 -5.63 12.46 11.44
N GLN A 84 -5.63 13.78 11.24
CA GLN A 84 -6.73 14.52 10.61
C GLN A 84 -6.89 14.15 9.13
N ASP A 85 -5.79 13.73 8.50
CA ASP A 85 -5.74 13.36 7.10
C ASP A 85 -6.18 11.92 6.81
N ARG A 86 -6.47 11.15 7.87
CA ARG A 86 -6.83 9.72 7.76
C ARG A 86 -7.99 9.49 6.81
N GLU A 87 -9.06 10.27 6.90
CA GLU A 87 -10.26 10.04 6.09
C GLU A 87 -9.95 10.25 4.60
N LYS A 88 -9.23 11.33 4.28
CA LYS A 88 -8.80 11.66 2.93
C LYS A 88 -7.90 10.58 2.33
N TYR A 89 -6.90 10.13 3.08
CA TYR A 89 -6.06 9.00 2.69
C TYR A 89 -6.88 7.72 2.43
N GLN A 90 -7.83 7.39 3.32
CA GLN A 90 -8.63 6.16 3.20
C GLN A 90 -9.52 6.18 1.96
N LYS A 91 -10.04 7.35 1.55
CA LYS A 91 -10.79 7.51 0.29
C LYS A 91 -9.93 7.15 -0.92
N VAL A 92 -8.70 7.69 -0.98
CA VAL A 92 -7.74 7.36 -2.05
C VAL A 92 -7.39 5.87 -2.01
N ARG A 93 -7.05 5.32 -0.85
CA ARG A 93 -6.72 3.90 -0.70
C ARG A 93 -7.86 3.00 -1.18
N ALA A 94 -9.10 3.31 -0.83
CA ALA A 94 -10.26 2.52 -1.23
C ALA A 94 -10.46 2.46 -2.75
N SER A 95 -10.03 3.48 -3.51
CA SER A 95 -10.10 3.45 -4.97
C SER A 95 -8.98 2.63 -5.62
N ILE A 96 -7.89 2.33 -4.90
CA ILE A 96 -6.79 1.50 -5.40
C ILE A 96 -7.15 0.02 -5.34
N TRP A 97 -7.74 -0.40 -4.22
CA TRP A 97 -7.96 -1.80 -3.94
C TRP A 97 -9.43 -2.17 -4.15
N GLY A 98 -9.71 -3.01 -5.14
CA GLY A 98 -10.97 -3.73 -5.24
C GLY A 98 -11.08 -4.82 -4.16
N ASP A 99 -11.40 -6.05 -4.56
CA ASP A 99 -11.52 -7.16 -3.62
C ASP A 99 -10.17 -7.77 -3.18
N ASN A 100 -9.09 -7.46 -3.90
CA ASN A 100 -7.75 -8.02 -3.68
C ASN A 100 -6.90 -7.23 -2.68
N LYS A 101 -7.49 -6.84 -1.54
CA LYS A 101 -6.79 -6.06 -0.51
C LYS A 101 -5.64 -6.89 0.10
N PRO A 102 -4.47 -6.30 0.42
CA PRO A 102 -3.40 -7.02 1.11
C PRO A 102 -3.67 -7.12 2.62
N ALA A 103 -2.84 -7.88 3.34
CA ALA A 103 -2.69 -7.66 4.77
C ALA A 103 -2.01 -6.31 5.01
N SER A 104 -2.34 -5.62 6.11
CA SER A 104 -1.87 -4.25 6.25
C SER A 104 -1.68 -3.75 7.68
N THR A 105 -0.71 -2.85 7.84
CA THR A 105 -0.50 -2.05 9.04
C THR A 105 -0.59 -0.57 8.68
N PHE A 106 -1.29 0.20 9.50
CA PHE A 106 -1.46 1.65 9.32
C PHE A 106 -1.01 2.38 10.57
N LEU A 107 -0.05 3.28 10.44
CA LEU A 107 0.56 4.01 11.55
C LEU A 107 0.36 5.52 11.38
N ILE A 108 0.17 6.20 12.52
CA ILE A 108 0.39 7.64 12.60
C ILE A 108 1.81 7.86 13.16
N VAL A 109 2.65 8.58 12.43
CA VAL A 109 4.06 8.82 12.78
C VAL A 109 4.33 10.29 13.01
N SER A 110 5.42 10.64 13.73
CA SER A 110 5.78 12.03 14.02
C SER A 110 6.33 12.79 12.82
N GLY A 111 6.77 12.09 11.77
CA GLY A 111 7.35 12.66 10.56
C GLY A 111 7.92 11.57 9.66
N LEU A 112 8.30 11.96 8.45
CA LEU A 112 8.93 11.13 7.43
C LEU A 112 10.30 11.73 7.05
N ALA A 113 10.98 11.16 6.06
CA ALA A 113 12.33 11.57 5.66
C ALA A 113 12.45 13.06 5.23
N SER A 114 11.35 13.66 4.78
CA SER A 114 11.22 15.10 4.52
C SER A 114 10.01 15.65 5.29
N PRO A 115 10.06 16.89 5.81
CA PRO A 115 8.88 17.54 6.39
C PRO A 115 7.74 17.75 5.37
N ASP A 116 8.05 17.74 4.07
CA ASP A 116 7.06 17.89 2.99
C ASP A 116 6.26 16.60 2.74
N TYR A 117 6.70 15.46 3.27
CA TYR A 117 6.04 14.18 3.08
C TYR A 117 4.97 13.97 4.14
N LEU A 118 3.73 13.80 3.68
CA LEU A 118 2.56 13.57 4.53
C LEU A 118 2.23 12.08 4.66
N VAL A 119 2.64 11.28 3.67
CA VAL A 119 2.37 9.83 3.59
C VAL A 119 3.52 9.07 2.94
N GLU A 120 3.73 7.84 3.41
CA GLU A 120 4.59 6.84 2.79
C GLU A 120 3.88 5.48 2.77
N VAL A 121 3.96 4.77 1.62
CA VAL A 121 3.42 3.42 1.44
C VAL A 121 4.53 2.45 1.06
N GLU A 122 4.61 1.33 1.78
CA GLU A 122 5.58 0.25 1.55
C GLU A 122 4.80 -1.02 1.26
N CYS A 123 5.21 -1.82 0.27
CA CYS A 123 4.53 -3.08 0.00
C CYS A 123 5.47 -4.25 -0.33
N ILE A 124 4.94 -5.45 -0.10
CA ILE A 124 5.55 -6.71 -0.50
C ILE A 124 4.57 -7.38 -1.46
N ALA A 125 5.07 -7.79 -2.62
CA ALA A 125 4.34 -8.57 -3.59
C ALA A 125 4.93 -9.97 -3.73
N ALA A 126 4.10 -10.92 -4.15
CA ALA A 126 4.52 -12.29 -4.42
C ALA A 126 3.82 -12.79 -5.69
N LYS A 127 4.53 -13.49 -6.57
CA LYS A 127 3.97 -14.01 -7.82
C LYS A 127 4.67 -15.29 -8.25
N LYS A 128 3.91 -16.21 -8.84
CA LYS A 128 4.44 -17.38 -9.54
C LYS A 128 4.48 -17.07 -11.04
N PHE A 129 5.65 -17.29 -11.65
CA PHE A 129 5.88 -17.10 -13.08
C PHE A 129 5.88 -18.45 -13.81
#